data_AF-A0A958J9N0-F1
#
_entry.id   AF-A0A958J9N0-F1
#
_cell.length_a   1.000
_cell.length_b   1.000
_cell.length_c   1.000
_cell.angle_alpha   90.00
_cell.angle_beta   90.00
_cell.angle_gamma   90.00
#
_symmetry.space_group_name_H-M   'P 1'
#
loop_
_entity.id
_entity.type
_entity.pdbx_description
1 polymer ?
#
loop_
_entity_poly.entity_id
_entity_poly.type
_entity_poly.pdbx_seq_one_letter_code
_entity_poly.pdbx_strand_id
1 'polypeptide(L)'
;MQIITIDNEQFAELVEVVKHGELIGTYQSTNGLQTVHINNQFIVISPEKFPNKKAYKPTKNHEEALYLANQILRKELERGNQVEFENQD
;
A
#
# COMPACT_ATOMS: atom_id res chain seq x y z
N MET A 1 1.10 -11.33 -9.96
CA MET A 1 1.54 -9.95 -9.65
C MET A 1 2.70 -10.07 -8.68
N GLN A 2 3.88 -9.59 -9.04
CA GLN A 2 5.09 -9.70 -8.20
C GLN A 2 5.24 -8.41 -7.40
N ILE A 3 5.32 -8.53 -6.08
CA ILE A 3 5.62 -7.43 -5.16
C ILE A 3 7.11 -7.53 -4.84
N ILE A 4 7.82 -6.41 -4.97
CA ILE A 4 9.25 -6.32 -4.64
C ILE A 4 9.34 -5.78 -3.21
N THR A 5 10.10 -6.47 -2.35
CA THR A 5 10.37 -6.05 -0.96
C THR A 5 11.83 -5.63 -0.86
N ILE A 6 12.12 -4.39 -0.41
CA ILE A 6 13.48 -3.83 -0.31
C ILE A 6 13.66 -3.21 1.09
N ASP A 7 14.88 -3.22 1.62
CA ASP A 7 15.25 -2.49 2.85
C ASP A 7 15.17 -0.97 2.66
N ASN A 8 14.59 -0.29 3.64
CA ASN A 8 14.15 1.12 3.62
C ASN A 8 15.19 2.17 3.17
N GLU A 9 16.49 1.91 3.30
CA GLU A 9 17.54 2.91 3.03
C GLU A 9 17.70 3.22 1.52
N GLN A 10 17.15 2.40 0.64
CA GLN A 10 17.40 2.52 -0.80
C GLN A 10 16.39 3.39 -1.57
N PHE A 11 15.26 3.82 -0.96
CA PHE A 11 14.24 4.60 -1.70
C PHE A 11 13.52 5.63 -0.81
N ALA A 12 14.11 6.82 -0.68
CA ALA A 12 13.49 7.98 -0.03
C ALA A 12 12.09 8.30 -0.58
N GLU A 13 11.88 8.09 -1.89
CA GLU A 13 10.60 8.30 -2.57
C GLU A 13 9.45 7.47 -1.98
N LEU A 14 9.70 6.22 -1.55
CA LEU A 14 8.66 5.37 -0.95
C LEU A 14 8.27 5.85 0.46
N VAL A 15 9.21 6.45 1.19
CA VAL A 15 8.94 7.07 2.48
C VAL A 15 8.06 8.30 2.29
N GLU A 16 8.33 9.11 1.27
CA GLU A 16 7.50 10.27 0.93
C GLU A 16 6.07 9.86 0.56
N VAL A 17 5.86 8.74 -0.15
CA VAL A 17 4.50 8.23 -0.44
C VAL A 17 3.77 7.86 0.85
N VAL A 18 4.42 7.28 1.85
CA VAL A 18 3.76 6.96 3.12
C VAL A 18 3.43 8.22 3.94
N LYS A 19 4.24 9.27 3.84
CA LYS A 19 4.02 10.52 4.59
C LYS A 19 3.01 11.46 3.95
N HIS A 20 3.00 11.50 2.62
CA HIS A 20 2.28 12.53 1.85
C HIS A 20 1.36 11.95 0.77
N GLY A 21 1.40 10.64 0.52
CA GLY A 21 0.50 9.97 -0.38
C GLY A 21 -0.91 9.83 0.21
N GLU A 22 -1.84 9.51 -0.67
CA GLU A 22 -3.23 9.27 -0.28
C GLU A 22 -3.36 7.88 0.34
N LEU A 23 -3.94 7.80 1.53
CA LEU A 23 -4.29 6.53 2.18
C LEU A 23 -5.58 5.99 1.55
N ILE A 24 -5.51 4.81 0.95
CA ILE A 24 -6.65 4.16 0.29
C ILE A 24 -7.34 3.15 1.22
N GLY A 25 -6.59 2.59 2.17
CA GLY A 25 -7.16 1.70 3.16
C GLY A 25 -6.12 0.95 3.95
N THR A 26 -6.61 0.13 4.87
CA THR A 26 -5.82 -0.69 5.77
C THR A 26 -6.33 -2.12 5.79
N TYR A 27 -5.46 -3.07 6.14
CA TYR A 27 -5.88 -4.44 6.40
C TYR A 27 -5.03 -5.13 7.45
N GLN A 28 -5.65 -6.02 8.22
CA GLN A 28 -4.94 -6.84 9.21
C GLN A 28 -4.33 -8.07 8.53
N SER A 29 -3.03 -8.26 8.71
CA SER A 29 -2.32 -9.48 8.25
C SER A 29 -1.54 -10.14 9.38
N THR A 30 -0.88 -11.27 9.09
CA THR A 30 0.05 -11.94 10.02
C THR A 30 1.20 -11.02 10.46
N ASN A 31 1.59 -10.07 9.61
CA ASN A 31 2.63 -9.07 9.89
C ASN A 31 2.10 -7.83 10.65
N GLY A 32 0.87 -7.87 11.15
CA GLY A 32 0.19 -6.74 11.77
C GLY A 32 -0.65 -5.92 10.79
N LEU A 33 -1.08 -4.75 11.24
CA LEU A 33 -1.80 -3.78 10.41
C LEU A 33 -0.92 -3.35 9.23
N GLN A 34 -1.49 -3.39 8.04
CA GLN A 34 -0.88 -2.94 6.80
C GLN A 34 -1.66 -1.73 6.29
N THR A 35 -0.96 -0.68 5.90
CA THR A 35 -1.57 0.52 5.29
C THR A 35 -1.22 0.58 3.81
N VAL A 36 -2.18 0.92 2.95
CA VAL A 36 -2.00 1.05 1.50
C VAL A 36 -2.10 2.52 1.11
N HIS A 37 -0.98 3.11 0.73
CA HIS A 37 -0.88 4.48 0.23
C HIS A 37 -0.62 4.52 -1.27
N ILE A 38 -1.05 5.59 -1.93
CA ILE A 38 -0.74 5.82 -3.35
C ILE A 38 -0.22 7.23 -3.60
N ASN A 39 0.49 7.38 -4.72
CA ASN A 39 0.66 8.65 -5.41
C ASN A 39 0.55 8.43 -6.93
N ASN A 40 0.96 9.41 -7.74
CA ASN A 40 0.89 9.33 -9.20
C ASN A 40 1.76 8.23 -9.82
N GLN A 41 2.74 7.70 -9.08
CA GLN A 41 3.80 6.83 -9.60
C GLN A 41 3.88 5.49 -8.88
N PHE A 42 3.33 5.37 -7.67
CA PHE A 42 3.52 4.21 -6.81
C PHE A 42 2.28 3.90 -5.99
N ILE A 43 2.13 2.61 -5.71
CA ILE A 43 1.35 2.07 -4.60
C ILE A 43 2.36 1.57 -3.58
N VAL A 44 2.17 1.92 -2.30
CA VAL A 44 3.05 1.52 -1.20
C VAL A 44 2.23 0.86 -0.11
N ILE A 45 2.64 -0.35 0.28
CA ILE A 45 2.09 -1.12 1.38
C ILE A 45 3.12 -1.10 2.51
N SER A 46 2.71 -0.56 3.65
CA SER A 46 3.57 -0.40 4.83
C SER A 46 3.00 -1.18 6.02
N PRO A 47 3.67 -2.24 6.50
CA PRO A 47 3.41 -2.86 7.80
C PRO A 47 3.74 -1.91 8.96
N GLU A 48 2.79 -1.72 9.87
CA GLU A 48 2.99 -0.91 11.09
C GLU A 48 4.07 -1.51 12.01
N LYS A 49 4.08 -2.84 12.17
CA LYS A 49 5.08 -3.54 13.00
C LYS A 49 6.49 -3.50 12.43
N PHE A 50 6.64 -3.26 11.13
CA PHE A 50 7.92 -3.28 10.44
C PHE A 50 8.02 -2.06 9.52
N PRO A 51 8.10 -0.83 10.06
CA PRO A 51 8.12 0.40 9.26
C PRO A 51 9.32 0.45 8.28
N ASN A 52 10.31 -0.42 8.50
CA ASN A 52 11.47 -0.61 7.66
C ASN A 52 11.30 -1.52 6.43
N LYS A 53 10.16 -2.22 6.34
CA LYS A 53 9.83 -3.08 5.22
C LYS A 53 8.66 -2.46 4.49
N LYS A 54 8.85 -2.08 3.23
CA LYS A 54 7.76 -1.59 2.38
C LYS A 54 7.66 -2.45 1.14
N ALA A 55 6.44 -2.79 0.78
CA ALA A 55 6.12 -3.37 -0.51
C ALA A 55 5.65 -2.25 -1.42
N TYR A 56 6.10 -2.22 -2.67
CA TYR A 56 5.64 -1.20 -3.61
C TYR A 56 5.37 -1.75 -5.00
N LYS A 57 4.59 -0.99 -5.76
CA LYS A 57 4.31 -1.24 -7.17
C LYS A 57 4.29 0.09 -7.94
N PRO A 58 5.12 0.24 -8.99
CA PRO A 58 5.05 1.39 -9.89
C PRO A 58 3.74 1.42 -10.70
N THR A 59 3.28 2.62 -11.02
CA THR A 59 2.07 2.93 -11.79
C THR A 59 2.34 4.05 -12.78
N LYS A 60 1.51 4.17 -13.81
CA LYS A 60 1.67 5.21 -14.85
C LYS A 60 1.05 6.54 -14.43
N ASN A 61 -0.04 6.48 -13.67
CA ASN A 61 -0.79 7.63 -13.21
C ASN A 61 -1.56 7.30 -11.91
N HIS A 62 -2.21 8.33 -11.38
CA HIS A 62 -3.03 8.24 -10.17
C HIS A 62 -4.22 7.29 -10.31
N GLU A 63 -4.96 7.36 -11.43
CA GLU A 63 -6.16 6.53 -11.65
C GLU A 63 -5.82 5.03 -11.68
N GLU A 64 -4.72 4.66 -12.33
CA GLU A 64 -4.20 3.29 -12.32
C GLU A 64 -3.77 2.87 -10.91
N ALA A 65 -3.14 3.77 -10.14
CA ALA A 65 -2.75 3.50 -8.75
C ALA A 65 -3.96 3.24 -7.86
N LEU A 66 -4.98 4.08 -7.94
CA LEU A 66 -6.23 3.94 -7.19
C LEU A 66 -6.96 2.64 -7.55
N TYR A 67 -7.09 2.34 -8.85
CA TYR A 67 -7.72 1.10 -9.32
C TYR A 67 -7.00 -0.15 -8.78
N LEU A 68 -5.67 -0.16 -8.86
CA LEU A 68 -4.85 -1.28 -8.42
C LEU A 68 -4.78 -1.41 -6.89
N ALA A 69 -4.75 -0.30 -6.15
CA ALA A 69 -4.80 -0.31 -4.68
C ALA A 69 -6.13 -0.90 -4.19
N ASN A 70 -7.25 -0.50 -4.80
CA ASN A 70 -8.56 -1.11 -4.53
C ASN A 70 -8.59 -2.61 -4.85
N GLN A 71 -7.98 -3.03 -5.96
CA GLN A 71 -7.84 -4.45 -6.29
C GLN A 71 -7.02 -5.23 -5.25
N ILE A 72 -5.98 -4.61 -4.68
CA ILE A 72 -5.18 -5.23 -3.60
C ILE A 72 -6.06 -5.42 -2.36
N LEU A 73 -6.71 -4.36 -1.88
CA LEU A 73 -7.56 -4.40 -0.69
C LEU A 73 -8.70 -5.42 -0.83
N ARG A 74 -9.36 -5.48 -1.99
CA ARG A 74 -10.40 -6.48 -2.27
C ARG A 74 -9.87 -7.92 -2.22
N LYS A 75 -8.68 -8.17 -2.75
CA LYS A 75 -8.05 -9.52 -2.67
C LYS A 75 -7.70 -9.90 -1.24
N GLU A 76 -7.27 -8.95 -0.42
CA GLU A 76 -7.03 -9.21 1.01
C GLU A 76 -8.33 -9.52 1.75
N LEU A 77 -9.42 -8.81 1.41
CA LEU A 77 -10.75 -9.11 1.94
C LEU A 77 -11.22 -10.52 1.52
N GLU A 78 -11.03 -10.91 0.25
CA GLU A 78 -11.33 -12.24 -0.27
C GLU A 78 -10.50 -13.35 0.40
N ARG A 79 -9.30 -13.03 0.88
CA ARG A 79 -8.43 -13.94 1.66
C ARG A 79 -8.89 -14.09 3.11
N GLY A 80 -9.94 -13.38 3.53
CA GLY A 80 -10.49 -13.42 4.88
C GLY A 80 -9.81 -12.44 5.85
N ASN A 81 -9.01 -11.49 5.35
CA ASN A 81 -8.45 -10.44 6.18
C ASN A 81 -9.52 -9.36 6.48
N GLN A 82 -9.41 -8.73 7.65
CA GLN A 82 -10.20 -7.54 7.97
C GLN A 82 -9.61 -6.36 7.21
N VAL A 83 -10.44 -5.71 6.38
CA VAL A 83 -10.04 -4.60 5.50
C VAL A 83 -10.93 -3.39 5.76
N GLU A 84 -10.32 -2.21 5.86
CA GLU A 84 -10.99 -0.92 6.00
C GLU A 84 -10.58 -0.04 4.81
N PHE A 85 -11.56 0.53 4.11
CA PHE A 85 -11.32 1.45 3.00
C PHE A 85 -11.40 2.88 3.51
N GLU A 86 -10.41 3.69 3.18
CA GLU A 86 -10.40 5.12 3.49
C GLU A 86 -10.87 5.89 2.26
N ASN A 87 -11.81 6.83 2.47
CA ASN A 87 -12.53 7.60 1.44
C ASN A 87 -13.45 6.78 0.52
N GLN A 88 -14.71 6.64 0.94
CA GLN A 88 -15.85 6.34 0.05
C GLN A 88 -16.87 7.50 0.00
N ASP A 89 -16.45 8.72 0.34
CA ASP A 89 -17.29 9.93 0.26
C ASP A 89 -17.19 10.63 -1.10
#